data_AF-A0A4Q9MGH6-F1
#
_entry.id   AF-A0A4Q9MGH6-F1
#
_cell.length_a   1.000
_cell.length_b   1.000
_cell.length_c   1.000
_cell.angle_alpha   90.00
_cell.angle_beta   90.00
_cell.angle_gamma   90.00
#
_symmetry.space_group_name_H-M   'P 1'
#
loop_
_entity.id
_entity.type
_entity.pdbx_description
1 polymer ?
#
loop_
_entity_poly.entity_id
_entity_poly.type
_entity_poly.pdbx_seq_one_letter_code
_entity_poly.pdbx_strand_id
1 'polypeptide(L)'
;MKLSSSLLLATFAATTAGVSAALVAFVGPVQCASEIVSHEGFIGADNNVKFSASHCNDLTRVTANGLELSRRQSSSDVCGAACDTSCFPGSSSGPNQADCNVIADALLYDNQNIGPLFNITASGTATDKITMQYKSCLTFFLNQDSSDLEYCRDDWSSLVTWLSSDCDAANNAHGGLCVPTDQRWFVQVQNTSG
;
A
#
# COMPACT_ATOMS: atom_id res chain seq x y z
N MET A 1 48.39 -56.58 30.51
CA MET A 1 47.13 -56.76 29.74
C MET A 1 46.30 -55.50 29.91
N LYS A 2 46.25 -54.64 28.90
CA LYS A 2 45.50 -53.37 28.92
C LYS A 2 44.24 -53.56 28.06
N LEU A 3 43.07 -53.50 28.69
CA LEU A 3 41.80 -53.25 27.98
C LEU A 3 41.69 -51.74 27.73
N SER A 4 41.34 -51.35 26.51
CA SER A 4 40.95 -49.96 26.19
C SER A 4 39.54 -49.99 25.61
N SER A 5 38.63 -49.36 26.35
CA SER A 5 37.25 -49.07 25.95
C SER A 5 37.18 -47.90 24.95
N SER A 6 36.24 -48.06 24.01
CA SER A 6 35.26 -47.08 23.50
C SER A 6 35.64 -45.62 23.28
N LEU A 7 35.40 -45.12 22.06
CA LEU A 7 34.42 -44.04 21.80
C LEU A 7 34.20 -43.88 20.28
N LEU A 8 32.96 -44.12 19.82
CA LEU A 8 32.50 -43.76 18.47
C LEU A 8 32.07 -42.28 18.50
N LEU A 9 32.74 -41.42 17.73
CA LEU A 9 32.28 -40.05 17.47
C LEU A 9 31.27 -40.06 16.31
N ALA A 10 30.03 -39.68 16.59
CA ALA A 10 29.03 -39.33 15.58
C ALA A 10 29.07 -37.82 15.33
N THR A 11 29.52 -37.42 14.14
CA THR A 11 29.49 -36.02 13.68
C THR A 11 28.13 -35.69 13.09
N PHE A 12 27.34 -34.85 13.77
CA PHE A 12 26.14 -34.22 13.21
C PHE A 12 26.55 -32.99 12.39
N ALA A 13 26.36 -33.04 11.08
CA ALA A 13 26.50 -31.88 10.21
C ALA A 13 25.23 -31.01 10.32
N ALA A 14 25.34 -29.86 10.97
CA ALA A 14 24.27 -28.86 11.00
C ALA A 14 24.22 -28.13 9.66
N THR A 15 23.20 -28.41 8.84
CA THR A 15 22.90 -27.64 7.64
C THR A 15 22.20 -26.35 8.06
N THR A 16 22.94 -25.24 8.08
CA THR A 16 22.36 -23.90 8.21
C THR A 16 21.63 -23.57 6.91
N ALA A 17 20.30 -23.60 6.94
CA ALA A 17 19.48 -23.03 5.88
C ALA A 17 19.71 -21.52 5.87
N GLY A 18 20.47 -21.04 4.88
CA GLY A 18 20.60 -19.62 4.61
C GLY A 18 19.24 -19.06 4.20
N VAL A 19 18.72 -18.14 4.98
CA VAL A 19 17.53 -17.36 4.62
C VAL A 19 17.95 -16.46 3.44
N SER A 20 17.55 -16.82 2.23
CA SER A 20 17.66 -15.93 1.08
C SER A 20 16.77 -14.73 1.32
N ALA A 21 17.35 -13.59 1.69
CA ALA A 21 16.70 -12.30 1.57
C ALA A 21 16.42 -12.09 0.07
N ALA A 22 15.17 -12.32 -0.35
CA ALA A 22 14.73 -11.92 -1.67
C ALA A 22 14.89 -10.40 -1.74
N LEU A 23 15.78 -9.92 -2.61
CA LEU A 23 15.84 -8.52 -2.98
C LEU A 23 14.50 -8.20 -3.64
N VAL A 24 13.59 -7.58 -2.89
CA VAL A 24 12.45 -6.87 -3.48
C VAL A 24 13.08 -5.81 -4.36
N ALA A 25 13.04 -6.01 -5.67
CA ALA A 25 13.33 -4.96 -6.61
C ALA A 25 12.31 -3.87 -6.30
N PHE A 26 12.76 -2.78 -5.66
CA PHE A 26 12.04 -1.53 -5.64
C PHE A 26 11.85 -1.14 -7.11
N VAL A 27 10.73 -1.57 -7.70
CA VAL A 27 10.14 -0.82 -8.79
C VAL A 27 9.87 0.52 -8.13
N GLY A 28 10.72 1.51 -8.42
CA GLY A 28 10.51 2.87 -7.94
C GLY A 28 9.05 3.27 -8.19
N PRO A 29 8.49 4.19 -7.38
CA PRO A 29 7.09 4.58 -7.51
C PRO A 29 6.79 4.81 -8.98
N VAL A 30 5.69 4.25 -9.50
CA VAL A 30 5.24 4.49 -10.87
C VAL A 30 5.25 6.01 -11.08
N GLN A 31 6.29 6.52 -11.75
CA GLN A 31 6.47 7.95 -11.93
C GLN A 31 5.53 8.36 -13.06
N CYS A 32 4.30 8.74 -12.71
CA CYS A 32 3.39 9.34 -13.68
C CYS A 32 4.09 10.56 -14.30
N ALA A 33 4.37 10.52 -15.60
CA ALA A 33 4.89 11.69 -16.32
C ALA A 33 3.88 12.85 -16.30
N SER A 34 2.59 12.51 -16.26
CA SER A 34 1.49 13.44 -16.03
C SER A 34 0.37 12.70 -15.31
N GLU A 35 -0.07 13.23 -14.16
CA GLU A 35 -1.19 12.69 -13.39
C GLU A 35 -2.45 13.50 -13.67
N ILE A 36 -3.57 12.82 -13.93
CA ILE A 36 -4.88 13.42 -14.19
C ILE A 36 -5.77 13.11 -12.98
N VAL A 37 -6.25 14.16 -12.30
CA VAL A 37 -7.23 14.03 -11.22
C VAL A 37 -8.62 13.92 -11.84
N SER A 38 -9.25 12.76 -11.69
CA SER A 38 -10.60 12.49 -12.20
C SER A 38 -11.68 13.02 -11.25
N HIS A 39 -11.44 12.89 -9.94
CA HIS A 39 -12.39 13.31 -8.92
C HIS A 39 -11.67 13.73 -7.65
N GLU A 40 -12.15 14.76 -6.98
CA GLU A 40 -11.66 15.16 -5.66
C GLU A 40 -12.81 15.58 -4.76
N GLY A 41 -12.58 15.52 -3.45
CA GLY A 41 -13.58 15.85 -2.45
C GLY A 41 -13.00 15.80 -1.05
N PHE A 42 -13.90 15.73 -0.07
CA PHE A 42 -13.56 15.59 1.34
C PHE A 42 -14.36 14.45 1.97
N ILE A 43 -13.77 13.76 2.94
CA ILE A 43 -14.38 12.65 3.66
C ILE A 43 -14.37 12.87 5.18
N GLY A 44 -15.08 12.00 5.91
CA GLY A 44 -15.14 12.01 7.37
C GLY A 44 -16.16 12.98 7.96
N ALA A 45 -16.38 12.86 9.27
CA ALA A 45 -17.39 13.63 10.01
C ALA A 45 -17.22 15.15 9.83
N ASP A 46 -15.97 15.62 9.90
CA ASP A 46 -15.63 17.04 9.81
C ASP A 46 -15.40 17.54 8.37
N ASN A 47 -15.49 16.65 7.37
CA ASN A 47 -15.20 16.95 5.96
C ASN A 47 -13.86 17.67 5.76
N ASN A 48 -12.82 17.22 6.46
CA ASN A 48 -11.52 17.89 6.53
C ASN A 48 -10.36 17.08 5.93
N VAL A 49 -10.59 15.82 5.56
CA VAL A 49 -9.61 14.97 4.89
C VAL A 49 -9.83 15.10 3.38
N LYS A 50 -8.85 15.67 2.67
CA LYS A 50 -8.91 15.78 1.21
C LYS A 50 -8.73 14.39 0.60
N PHE A 51 -9.60 14.04 -0.32
CA PHE A 51 -9.50 12.84 -1.15
C PHE A 51 -9.36 13.23 -2.63
N SER A 52 -8.56 12.47 -3.37
CA SER A 52 -8.40 12.58 -4.82
C SER A 52 -8.30 11.20 -5.47
N ALA A 53 -9.13 10.95 -6.47
CA ALA A 53 -8.97 9.86 -7.42
C ALA A 53 -8.26 10.37 -8.68
N SER A 54 -7.15 9.73 -9.03
CA SER A 54 -6.32 10.12 -10.16
C SER A 54 -5.73 8.93 -10.89
N HIS A 55 -5.16 9.16 -12.06
CA HIS A 55 -4.49 8.16 -12.87
C HIS A 55 -3.33 8.79 -13.65
N CYS A 56 -2.37 7.99 -14.09
CA CYS A 56 -1.38 8.47 -15.04
C CYS A 56 -2.03 8.65 -16.42
N ASN A 57 -1.63 9.71 -17.13
CA ASN A 57 -1.72 9.78 -18.57
C ASN A 57 -0.88 8.63 -19.16
N ASP A 58 -1.51 7.50 -19.45
CA ASP A 58 -0.96 6.48 -20.33
C ASP A 58 -2.06 5.97 -21.26
N LEU A 59 -1.70 5.84 -22.54
CA LEU A 59 -2.55 5.80 -23.73
C LEU A 59 -3.90 5.06 -23.54
N THR A 60 -4.97 5.77 -23.89
CA THR A 60 -6.29 5.21 -24.17
C THR A 60 -6.21 3.84 -24.82
N ARG A 61 -6.82 2.82 -24.21
CA ARG A 61 -6.96 1.50 -24.84
C ARG A 61 -7.95 1.62 -25.99
N VAL A 62 -7.46 1.88 -27.19
CA VAL A 62 -8.25 1.83 -28.42
C VAL A 62 -8.15 0.44 -29.05
N THR A 63 -9.28 -0.07 -29.57
CA THR A 63 -9.27 -1.22 -30.49
C THR A 63 -8.42 -0.93 -31.72
N ALA A 64 -8.10 -1.96 -32.51
CA ALA A 64 -7.48 -1.80 -33.83
C ALA A 64 -8.29 -0.89 -34.80
N ASN A 65 -9.55 -0.60 -34.47
CA ASN A 65 -10.45 0.29 -35.22
C ASN A 65 -10.58 1.68 -34.58
N GLY A 66 -9.75 2.04 -33.60
CA GLY A 66 -9.77 3.36 -32.96
C GLY A 66 -10.93 3.61 -32.00
N LEU A 67 -11.73 2.58 -31.68
CA LEU A 67 -12.78 2.68 -30.66
C LEU A 67 -12.20 2.51 -29.26
N GLU A 68 -12.49 3.44 -28.37
CA GLU A 68 -12.30 3.34 -26.92
C GLU A 68 -12.83 2.00 -26.40
N LEU A 69 -11.96 1.18 -25.81
CA LEU A 69 -12.34 -0.05 -25.15
C LEU A 69 -12.87 0.29 -23.75
N SER A 70 -14.20 0.30 -23.59
CA SER A 70 -14.81 0.23 -22.26
C SER A 70 -14.53 -1.16 -21.66
N ARG A 71 -13.68 -1.21 -20.63
CA ARG A 71 -13.38 -2.45 -19.90
C ARG A 71 -14.65 -2.92 -19.15
N ARG A 72 -14.88 -4.24 -19.13
CA ARG A 72 -15.93 -4.83 -18.28
C ARG A 72 -15.61 -4.56 -16.80
N GLN A 73 -16.53 -3.90 -16.10
CA GLN A 73 -16.45 -3.46 -14.70
C GLN A 73 -16.57 -4.62 -13.69
N SER A 74 -15.81 -5.70 -13.86
CA SER A 74 -15.68 -6.68 -12.78
C SER A 74 -14.65 -6.14 -11.79
N SER A 75 -15.14 -5.42 -10.78
CA SER A 75 -14.34 -5.03 -9.62
C SER A 75 -13.95 -6.28 -8.84
N SER A 76 -12.68 -6.36 -8.44
CA SER A 76 -12.19 -7.40 -7.53
C SER A 76 -12.11 -6.83 -6.13
N ASP A 77 -12.88 -7.41 -5.22
CA ASP A 77 -12.73 -7.17 -3.78
C ASP A 77 -11.38 -7.73 -3.31
N VAL A 78 -10.56 -6.87 -2.70
CA VAL A 78 -9.26 -7.21 -2.09
C VAL A 78 -9.22 -6.89 -0.60
N CYS A 79 -10.38 -6.77 0.06
CA CYS A 79 -10.51 -6.71 1.51
C CYS A 79 -9.85 -7.92 2.19
N GLY A 80 -9.22 -7.68 3.34
CA GLY A 80 -8.58 -8.69 4.18
C GLY A 80 -7.37 -9.39 3.54
N ALA A 81 -6.95 -8.94 2.36
CA ALA A 81 -5.78 -9.48 1.69
C ALA A 81 -4.52 -9.18 2.51
N ALA A 82 -3.80 -10.24 2.88
CA ALA A 82 -2.55 -10.10 3.59
C ALA A 82 -1.52 -9.35 2.72
N CYS A 83 -0.77 -8.45 3.34
CA CYS A 83 0.32 -7.73 2.71
C CYS A 83 1.55 -7.71 3.60
N ASP A 84 2.71 -7.67 2.97
CA ASP A 84 3.97 -7.45 3.64
C ASP A 84 4.16 -5.96 3.85
N THR A 85 4.40 -5.57 5.11
CA THR A 85 4.66 -4.17 5.46
C THR A 85 6.15 -3.89 5.47
N SER A 86 6.54 -2.69 5.03
CA SER A 86 7.94 -2.26 4.98
C SER A 86 8.03 -0.76 5.22
N CYS A 87 9.01 -0.35 6.04
CA CYS A 87 9.30 1.06 6.30
C CYS A 87 10.45 1.55 5.40
N PHE A 88 10.35 2.77 4.91
CA PHE A 88 11.42 3.42 4.16
C PHE A 88 12.47 3.98 5.12
N PRO A 89 13.73 3.48 5.11
CA PRO A 89 14.72 3.86 6.11
C PRO A 89 15.32 5.25 5.85
N GLY A 90 15.76 5.93 6.91
CA GLY A 90 16.75 7.00 6.83
C GLY A 90 16.19 8.42 6.73
N SER A 91 15.44 8.87 7.73
CA SER A 91 15.01 10.26 7.81
C SER A 91 14.74 10.72 9.24
N SER A 92 14.87 12.03 9.48
CA SER A 92 14.39 12.72 10.68
C SER A 92 12.94 13.22 10.54
N SER A 93 12.32 13.03 9.37
CA SER A 93 10.92 13.35 9.08
C SER A 93 10.16 12.07 8.73
N GLY A 94 8.93 11.96 9.19
CA GLY A 94 8.03 10.84 8.92
C GLY A 94 6.57 11.27 9.04
N PRO A 95 5.61 10.39 8.74
CA PRO A 95 4.20 10.67 8.94
C PRO A 95 3.94 11.11 10.39
N ASN A 96 3.17 12.18 10.57
CA ASN A 96 2.71 12.56 11.90
C ASN A 96 1.51 11.69 12.29
N GLN A 97 1.64 10.90 13.36
CA GLN A 97 0.60 9.96 13.77
C GLN A 97 -0.73 10.65 14.10
N ALA A 98 -0.73 11.82 14.75
CA ALA A 98 -1.97 12.53 15.08
C ALA A 98 -2.70 13.00 13.81
N ASP A 99 -1.97 13.47 12.80
CA ASP A 99 -2.56 13.83 11.50
C ASP A 99 -3.08 12.59 10.75
N CYS A 100 -2.36 11.47 10.80
CA CYS A 100 -2.77 10.22 10.16
C CYS A 100 -4.01 9.60 10.82
N ASN A 101 -4.14 9.71 12.14
CA ASN A 101 -5.33 9.25 12.86
C ASN A 101 -6.59 9.98 12.39
N VAL A 102 -6.51 11.26 11.99
CA VAL A 102 -7.66 11.98 11.41
C VAL A 102 -8.11 11.33 10.10
N ILE A 103 -7.17 10.88 9.25
CA ILE A 103 -7.51 10.14 8.03
C ILE A 103 -8.12 8.77 8.37
N ALA A 104 -7.52 8.06 9.32
CA ALA A 104 -8.01 6.76 9.79
C ALA A 104 -9.44 6.85 10.36
N ASP A 105 -9.73 7.86 11.17
CA ASP A 105 -11.05 8.12 11.74
C ASP A 105 -12.07 8.52 10.67
N ALA A 106 -11.65 9.31 9.66
CA ALA A 106 -12.52 9.67 8.55
C ALA A 106 -12.94 8.44 7.71
N LEU A 107 -12.01 7.51 7.47
CA LEU A 107 -12.29 6.23 6.82
C LEU A 107 -13.31 5.40 7.63
N LEU A 108 -13.15 5.32 8.96
CA LEU A 108 -14.08 4.60 9.84
C LEU A 108 -15.45 5.26 9.94
N TYR A 109 -15.51 6.59 9.89
CA TYR A 109 -16.76 7.32 9.81
C TYR A 109 -17.50 6.96 8.52
N ASP A 110 -16.84 7.07 7.37
CA ASP A 110 -17.44 6.71 6.08
C ASP A 110 -17.85 5.23 6.02
N ASN A 111 -17.04 4.33 6.58
CA ASN A 111 -17.36 2.91 6.72
C ASN A 111 -18.75 2.68 7.33
N GLN A 112 -19.11 3.46 8.35
CA GLN A 112 -20.39 3.35 9.06
C GLN A 112 -21.54 4.10 8.38
N ASN A 113 -21.25 5.13 7.58
CA ASN A 113 -22.27 6.06 7.07
C ASN A 113 -22.56 5.93 5.57
N ILE A 114 -21.58 5.53 4.77
CA ILE A 114 -21.72 5.37 3.32
C ILE A 114 -21.42 3.94 2.83
N GLY A 115 -20.80 3.11 3.67
CA GLY A 115 -20.58 1.69 3.44
C GLY A 115 -19.12 1.28 3.53
N PRO A 116 -18.85 -0.04 3.66
CA PRO A 116 -17.53 -0.53 4.04
C PRO A 116 -16.50 -0.54 2.92
N LEU A 117 -16.96 -0.56 1.67
CA LEU A 117 -16.10 -0.66 0.50
C LEU A 117 -15.68 0.73 0.00
N PHE A 118 -14.47 0.76 -0.55
CA PHE A 118 -13.88 1.89 -1.24
C PHE A 118 -13.50 1.45 -2.66
N ASN A 119 -14.08 2.11 -3.67
CA ASN A 119 -13.79 1.80 -5.05
C ASN A 119 -12.51 2.50 -5.49
N ILE A 120 -11.52 1.72 -5.93
CA ILE A 120 -10.26 2.20 -6.48
C ILE A 120 -10.42 2.32 -7.99
N THR A 121 -11.23 3.30 -8.40
CA THR A 121 -11.59 3.56 -9.79
C THR A 121 -11.42 5.04 -10.10
N ALA A 122 -10.37 5.38 -10.84
CA ALA A 122 -10.14 6.74 -11.33
C ALA A 122 -10.33 6.83 -12.85
N SER A 123 -9.91 5.80 -13.58
CA SER A 123 -10.05 5.69 -15.03
C SER A 123 -10.18 4.24 -15.52
N GLY A 124 -10.04 3.26 -14.62
CA GLY A 124 -9.92 1.85 -14.97
C GLY A 124 -8.55 1.54 -15.59
N THR A 125 -7.48 2.23 -15.19
CA THR A 125 -6.10 1.93 -15.61
C THR A 125 -5.31 1.27 -14.49
N ALA A 126 -4.22 0.60 -14.83
CA ALA A 126 -3.23 0.06 -13.88
C ALA A 126 -2.40 1.17 -13.21
N THR A 127 -2.94 2.38 -13.14
CA THR A 127 -2.35 3.55 -12.52
C THR A 127 -3.36 4.31 -11.67
N ASP A 128 -4.56 3.73 -11.49
CA ASP A 128 -5.61 4.32 -10.69
C ASP A 128 -5.11 4.45 -9.24
N LYS A 129 -5.08 5.69 -8.76
CA LYS A 129 -4.56 6.08 -7.47
C LYS A 129 -5.63 6.81 -6.70
N ILE A 130 -5.84 6.37 -5.46
CA ILE A 130 -6.63 7.13 -4.50
C ILE A 130 -5.68 7.72 -3.48
N THR A 131 -5.66 9.04 -3.35
CA THR A 131 -4.85 9.76 -2.38
C THR A 131 -5.74 10.41 -1.32
N MET A 132 -5.37 10.28 -0.06
CA MET A 132 -5.97 10.99 1.07
C MET A 132 -4.91 11.81 1.79
N GLN A 133 -5.27 13.02 2.18
CA GLN A 133 -4.36 13.95 2.82
C GLN A 133 -5.06 14.72 3.94
N TYR A 134 -4.37 14.81 5.08
CA TYR A 134 -4.70 15.72 6.17
C TYR A 134 -3.41 16.30 6.73
N LYS A 135 -3.27 17.63 6.68
CA LYS A 135 -2.06 18.37 7.11
C LYS A 135 -0.77 17.72 6.59
N SER A 136 0.03 17.11 7.48
CA SER A 136 1.32 16.51 7.13
C SER A 136 1.25 15.03 6.77
N CYS A 137 0.11 14.36 7.01
CA CYS A 137 -0.08 12.96 6.65
C CYS A 137 -0.64 12.83 5.22
N LEU A 138 -0.03 11.93 4.45
CA LEU A 138 -0.51 11.51 3.15
C LEU A 138 -0.53 9.99 3.11
N THR A 139 -1.64 9.44 2.65
CA THR A 139 -1.75 8.03 2.30
C THR A 139 -2.32 7.88 0.91
N PHE A 140 -1.93 6.83 0.21
CA PHE A 140 -2.57 6.49 -1.05
C PHE A 140 -2.63 4.98 -1.26
N PHE A 141 -3.63 4.56 -2.02
CA PHE A 141 -3.74 3.24 -2.60
C PHE A 141 -3.45 3.37 -4.09
N LEU A 142 -2.51 2.58 -4.61
CA LEU A 142 -2.25 2.48 -6.04
C LEU A 142 -2.71 1.11 -6.54
N ASN A 143 -3.63 1.13 -7.52
CA ASN A 143 -4.02 -0.05 -8.29
C ASN A 143 -3.07 -0.21 -9.48
N GLN A 144 -2.34 -1.32 -9.51
CA GLN A 144 -1.44 -1.71 -10.59
C GLN A 144 -2.04 -2.83 -11.46
N ASP A 145 -3.28 -3.25 -11.17
CA ASP A 145 -4.00 -4.24 -11.95
C ASP A 145 -4.69 -3.61 -13.16
N SER A 146 -4.88 -4.43 -14.18
CA SER A 146 -5.77 -4.17 -15.30
C SER A 146 -7.25 -4.48 -14.98
N SER A 147 -7.63 -4.43 -13.71
CA SER A 147 -9.04 -4.52 -13.27
C SER A 147 -9.31 -3.45 -12.21
N ASP A 148 -10.58 -3.09 -12.03
CA ASP A 148 -10.98 -2.21 -10.93
C ASP A 148 -10.86 -2.99 -9.62
N LEU A 149 -10.43 -2.33 -8.54
CA LEU A 149 -10.31 -2.94 -7.22
C LEU A 149 -11.27 -2.27 -6.24
N GLU A 150 -11.81 -3.06 -5.31
CA GLU A 150 -12.52 -2.60 -4.13
C GLU A 150 -11.69 -2.94 -2.89
N TYR A 151 -11.57 -1.98 -1.97
CA TYR A 151 -10.82 -2.17 -0.73
C TYR A 151 -11.61 -1.72 0.49
N CYS A 152 -11.32 -2.34 1.63
CA CYS A 152 -12.05 -2.11 2.87
C CYS A 152 -11.54 -0.86 3.57
N ARG A 153 -12.49 0.00 3.99
CA ARG A 153 -12.16 1.28 4.66
C ARG A 153 -11.54 1.07 6.03
N ASP A 154 -12.01 0.07 6.77
CA ASP A 154 -11.47 -0.31 8.08
C ASP A 154 -10.08 -0.96 7.98
N ASP A 155 -9.83 -1.77 6.95
CA ASP A 155 -8.49 -2.28 6.64
C ASP A 155 -7.52 -1.15 6.31
N TRP A 156 -7.94 -0.21 5.46
CA TRP A 156 -7.12 0.95 5.13
C TRP A 156 -6.88 1.84 6.37
N SER A 157 -7.90 2.07 7.20
CA SER A 157 -7.77 2.81 8.47
C SER A 157 -6.74 2.16 9.40
N SER A 158 -6.78 0.83 9.53
CA SER A 158 -5.85 0.06 10.34
C SER A 158 -4.41 0.17 9.81
N LEU A 159 -4.23 0.08 8.49
CA LEU A 159 -2.92 0.25 7.84
C LEU A 159 -2.37 1.66 8.03
N VAL A 160 -3.19 2.70 7.90
CA VAL A 160 -2.77 4.09 8.12
C VAL A 160 -2.28 4.28 9.54
N THR A 161 -3.03 3.75 10.51
CA THR A 161 -2.67 3.82 11.93
C THR A 161 -1.36 3.10 12.22
N TRP A 162 -1.20 1.87 11.71
CA TRP A 162 0.00 1.05 11.95
C TRP A 162 1.24 1.61 11.25
N LEU A 163 1.15 1.96 9.97
CA LEU A 163 2.29 2.50 9.22
C LEU A 163 2.73 3.87 9.77
N SER A 164 1.79 4.69 10.26
CA SER A 164 2.15 5.97 10.86
C SER A 164 2.73 5.88 12.27
N SER A 165 2.58 4.75 12.97
CA SER A 165 3.25 4.50 14.26
C SER A 165 4.60 3.81 14.10
N ASP A 166 4.68 2.83 13.21
CA ASP A 166 5.84 1.93 13.12
C ASP A 166 6.84 2.39 12.07
N CYS A 167 6.40 3.18 11.08
CA CYS A 167 7.24 3.73 10.02
C CYS A 167 7.37 5.26 10.10
N ASP A 168 7.59 5.77 11.31
CA ASP A 168 7.74 7.20 11.60
C ASP A 168 9.20 7.61 11.90
N ALA A 169 9.39 8.91 12.18
CA ALA A 169 10.70 9.47 12.48
C ALA A 169 11.31 8.89 13.78
N ALA A 170 10.50 8.51 14.77
CA ALA A 170 10.98 7.87 15.99
C ALA A 170 11.63 6.50 15.72
N ASN A 171 11.18 5.83 14.65
CA ASN A 171 11.72 4.56 14.16
C ASN A 171 12.76 4.74 13.03
N ASN A 172 13.29 5.96 12.83
CA ASN A 172 14.25 6.27 11.75
C ASN A 172 13.71 5.94 10.35
N ALA A 173 12.41 6.17 10.14
CA ALA A 173 11.70 5.96 8.88
C ALA A 173 10.97 7.24 8.42
N HIS A 174 10.69 7.32 7.11
CA HIS A 174 9.95 8.45 6.50
C HIS A 174 8.60 8.06 5.92
N GLY A 175 8.02 6.98 6.43
CA GLY A 175 6.83 6.37 5.89
C GLY A 175 7.07 4.90 5.57
N GLY A 176 6.04 4.24 5.07
CA GLY A 176 6.08 2.84 4.72
C GLY A 176 4.95 2.46 3.80
N LEU A 177 4.97 1.20 3.37
CA LEU A 177 3.98 0.62 2.49
C LEU A 177 3.59 -0.79 2.91
N CYS A 178 2.47 -1.23 2.37
CA CYS A 178 1.89 -2.56 2.47
C CYS A 178 1.70 -3.08 1.03
N VAL A 179 2.36 -4.20 0.70
CA VAL A 179 2.30 -4.82 -0.64
C VAL A 179 1.79 -6.26 -0.52
N PRO A 180 0.69 -6.64 -1.19
CA PRO A 180 0.22 -8.02 -1.24
C PRO A 180 1.19 -8.91 -2.02
N THR A 181 1.13 -10.23 -1.79
CA THR A 181 2.01 -11.20 -2.48
C THR A 181 1.86 -11.18 -4.01
N ASP A 182 0.67 -10.86 -4.52
CA ASP A 182 0.40 -10.76 -5.96
C ASP A 182 0.85 -9.43 -6.58
N GLN A 183 1.29 -8.47 -5.75
CA GLN A 183 1.82 -7.15 -6.13
C GLN A 183 0.86 -6.31 -6.99
N ARG A 184 -0.44 -6.64 -7.00
CA ARG A 184 -1.43 -5.96 -7.87
C ARG A 184 -1.81 -4.58 -7.38
N TRP A 185 -1.51 -4.25 -6.13
CA TRP A 185 -1.76 -2.95 -5.54
C TRP A 185 -0.77 -2.70 -4.41
N PHE A 186 -0.75 -1.49 -3.87
CA PHE A 186 -0.13 -1.23 -2.57
C PHE A 186 -0.78 -0.04 -1.88
N VAL A 187 -0.71 -0.03 -0.56
CA VAL A 187 -1.06 1.13 0.27
C VAL A 187 0.23 1.72 0.83
N GLN A 188 0.38 3.03 0.75
CA GLN A 188 1.53 3.76 1.27
C GLN A 188 1.09 4.87 2.21
N VAL A 189 1.90 5.15 3.22
CA VAL A 189 1.73 6.24 4.17
C VAL A 189 3.05 6.99 4.29
N GLN A 190 3.01 8.30 4.21
CA GLN A 190 4.19 9.15 4.24
C GLN A 190 3.87 10.56 4.74
N ASN A 191 4.92 11.35 4.93
CA ASN A 191 4.78 12.79 5.11
C ASN A 191 4.53 13.48 3.75
N THR A 192 3.79 14.60 3.75
CA THR A 192 3.56 15.43 2.56
C THR A 192 4.79 16.19 2.07
N SER A 193 5.84 16.26 2.88
CA SER A 193 7.13 16.88 2.57
C SER A 193 8.24 15.88 2.21
N GLY A 194 7.86 14.63 1.89
CA GLY A 194 8.76 13.59 1.41
C GLY A 194 9.27 13.82 -0.01
#